data_AF-A0A368UH75-F1
#
_entry.id   AF-A0A368UH75-F1
#
_cell.length_a   1.000
_cell.length_b   1.000
_cell.length_c   1.000
_cell.angle_alpha   90.00
_cell.angle_beta   90.00
_cell.angle_gamma   90.00
#
_symmetry.space_group_name_H-M   'P 1'
#
loop_
_entity.id
_entity.type
_entity.pdbx_description
1 polymer ?
#
loop_
_entity_poly.entity_id
_entity_poly.type
_entity_poly.pdbx_seq_one_letter_code
_entity_poly.pdbx_strand_id
1 'polypeptide(L)'
;MLTCIYAACKIEENHVSAEELGKGISQDHQMILNNEMIVYQSLEFDLIVYAPYRSVEGFINDMEEFFNAGDNQLEMLKTLQETARFEVDKMMLTDAPLLFPPGQLALAALGNSNALHRVIDFDSYLRGIFSRENSMHTMSELSESLDAIDSWVIVSHSNVCPLTEQMCKFQINILYWLGTVGYFCFTWTTVRP
;
A
#
# COMPACT_ATOMS: atom_id res chain seq x y z
N MET A 1 14.58 0.22 14.44
CA MET A 1 13.47 -0.67 14.02
C MET A 1 12.29 -0.58 14.98
N LEU A 2 12.37 -1.08 16.23
CA LEU A 2 11.22 -1.09 17.14
C LEU A 2 10.60 0.30 17.38
N THR A 3 11.44 1.32 17.52
CA THR A 3 10.98 2.71 17.63
C THR A 3 10.18 3.18 16.42
N CYS A 4 10.54 2.75 15.20
CA CYS A 4 9.79 3.09 13.98
C CYS A 4 8.42 2.40 13.98
N ILE A 5 8.35 1.14 14.42
CA ILE A 5 7.07 0.41 14.56
C ILE A 5 6.19 1.09 15.61
N TYR A 6 6.76 1.42 16.77
CA TYR A 6 6.06 2.13 17.83
C TYR A 6 5.54 3.51 17.37
N ALA A 7 6.39 4.26 16.66
CA ALA A 7 6.02 5.54 16.08
C ALA A 7 4.88 5.39 15.06
N ALA A 8 4.95 4.41 14.16
CA ALA A 8 3.89 4.13 13.20
C ALA A 8 2.56 3.78 13.88
N CYS A 9 2.58 2.94 14.92
CA CYS A 9 1.37 2.66 15.71
C CYS A 9 0.77 3.94 16.31
N LYS A 10 1.60 4.82 16.88
CA LYS A 10 1.13 6.11 17.42
C LYS A 10 0.54 7.03 16.35
N ILE A 11 1.19 7.14 15.20
CA ILE A 11 0.76 8.00 14.09
C ILE A 11 -0.58 7.55 13.51
N GLU A 12 -0.77 6.24 13.36
CA GLU A 12 -2.00 5.63 12.86
C GLU A 12 -3.07 5.43 13.95
N GLU A 13 -2.96 6.12 15.08
CA GLU A 13 -3.89 6.07 16.21
C GLU A 13 -4.14 4.65 16.78
N ASN A 14 -3.19 3.74 16.58
CA ASN A 14 -3.21 2.39 17.14
C ASN A 14 -2.48 2.36 18.49
N HIS A 15 -3.25 2.37 19.58
CA HIS A 15 -2.72 2.43 20.95
C HIS A 15 -2.08 1.11 21.40
N VAL A 16 -0.80 0.92 21.07
CA VAL A 16 0.05 -0.14 21.61
C VAL A 16 1.04 0.46 22.60
N SER A 17 1.14 -0.09 23.80
CA SER A 17 2.11 0.39 24.79
C SER A 17 3.55 -0.02 24.41
N ALA A 18 4.53 0.82 24.73
CA ALA A 18 5.94 0.50 24.48
C ALA A 18 6.40 -0.76 25.25
N GLU A 19 5.80 -1.02 26.42
CA GLU A 19 6.05 -2.22 27.22
C GLU A 19 5.54 -3.49 26.54
N GLU A 20 4.34 -3.47 25.94
CA GLU A 20 3.81 -4.62 25.21
C GLU A 20 4.66 -4.93 23.99
N LEU A 21 5.08 -3.89 23.25
CA LEU A 21 5.97 -4.05 22.09
C LEU A 21 7.35 -4.61 22.51
N GLY A 22 7.90 -4.11 23.63
CA GLY A 22 9.17 -4.58 24.19
C GLY A 22 9.11 -6.02 24.70
N LYS A 23 8.01 -6.42 25.34
CA LYS A 23 7.77 -7.79 25.83
C LYS A 23 7.71 -8.80 24.69
N GLY A 24 7.08 -8.46 23.57
CA GLY A 24 7.00 -9.34 22.40
C GLY A 24 8.36 -9.70 21.79
N ILE A 25 9.38 -8.84 21.95
CA ILE A 25 10.67 -8.95 21.26
C ILE A 25 11.85 -9.06 22.25
N SER A 26 11.57 -9.16 23.55
CA SER A 26 12.59 -9.26 24.62
C SER A 26 13.62 -8.13 24.61
N GLN A 27 13.21 -6.93 24.21
CA GLN A 27 14.05 -5.71 24.27
C GLN A 27 13.56 -4.75 25.34
N ASP A 28 14.49 -3.97 25.89
CA ASP A 28 14.19 -2.94 26.88
C ASP A 28 13.33 -1.82 26.25
N HIS A 29 12.13 -1.61 26.79
CA HIS A 29 11.19 -0.61 26.30
C HIS A 29 11.74 0.83 26.45
N GLN A 30 12.70 1.04 27.36
CA GLN A 30 13.36 2.35 27.52
C GLN A 30 14.12 2.74 26.24
N MET A 31 14.69 1.78 25.51
CA MET A 31 15.37 2.06 24.24
C MET A 31 14.39 2.54 23.16
N ILE A 32 13.13 2.08 23.20
CA ILE A 32 12.09 2.54 22.27
C ILE A 32 11.79 4.01 22.54
N LEU A 33 11.53 4.35 23.80
CA LEU A 33 11.17 5.70 24.24
C LEU A 33 12.32 6.70 24.07
N ASN A 34 13.55 6.30 24.39
CA ASN A 34 14.73 7.17 24.26
C ASN A 34 15.01 7.59 22.81
N ASN A 35 14.70 6.72 21.85
CA ASN A 35 14.92 6.99 20.43
C ASN A 35 13.71 7.65 19.74
N GLU A 36 12.56 7.75 20.41
CA GLU A 36 11.31 8.22 19.79
C GLU A 36 11.48 9.61 19.17
N MET A 37 11.99 10.57 19.95
CA MET A 37 12.22 11.94 19.47
C MET A 37 13.25 11.99 18.35
N ILE A 38 14.28 11.15 18.40
CA ILE A 38 15.33 11.09 17.37
C ILE A 38 14.73 10.63 16.03
N VAL A 39 13.83 9.64 16.06
CA VAL A 39 13.13 9.17 14.86
C VAL A 39 12.28 10.28 14.26
N TYR A 40 11.49 11.00 15.07
CA TYR A 40 10.67 12.11 14.56
C TYR A 40 11.50 13.25 13.96
N GLN A 41 12.63 13.59 14.59
CA GLN A 41 13.56 14.57 14.04
C GLN A 41 14.19 14.10 12.73
N SER A 42 14.52 12.81 12.62
CA SER A 42 15.13 12.24 11.41
C SER A 42 14.16 12.18 10.23
N LEU A 43 12.86 12.10 10.49
CA LEU A 43 11.79 12.19 9.49
C LEU A 43 11.38 13.63 9.20
N GLU A 44 12.07 14.63 9.78
CA GLU A 44 11.71 16.05 9.66
C GLU A 44 10.26 16.34 10.06
N PHE A 45 9.69 15.51 10.94
CA PHE A 45 8.28 15.51 11.33
C PHE A 45 7.28 15.28 10.17
N ASP A 46 7.74 14.76 9.03
CA ASP A 46 6.87 14.23 7.98
C ASP A 46 6.48 12.78 8.35
N LEU A 47 5.35 12.67 9.05
CA LEU A 47 4.89 11.41 9.64
C LEU A 47 3.84 10.72 8.77
N ILE A 48 3.31 11.38 7.76
CA ILE A 48 2.19 10.87 6.96
C ILE A 48 2.75 10.03 5.82
N VAL A 49 2.39 8.74 5.79
CA VAL A 49 2.81 7.82 4.72
C VAL A 49 1.58 7.31 3.98
N TYR A 50 1.52 7.54 2.67
CA TYR A 50 0.43 7.05 1.84
C TYR A 50 0.78 5.68 1.25
N ALA A 51 0.27 4.62 1.86
CA ALA A 51 0.46 3.26 1.37
C ALA A 51 -0.49 2.92 0.19
N PRO A 52 -0.04 2.15 -0.82
CA PRO A 52 -0.82 1.86 -2.03
C PRO A 52 -1.99 0.90 -1.82
N TYR A 53 -2.15 0.27 -0.65
CA TYR A 53 -3.26 -0.65 -0.37
C TYR A 53 -4.64 -0.02 -0.58
N ARG A 54 -4.82 1.21 -0.10
CA ARG A 54 -6.08 1.95 -0.29
C ARG A 54 -6.31 2.33 -1.75
N SER A 55 -5.24 2.62 -2.49
CA SER A 55 -5.31 2.90 -3.92
C SER A 55 -5.71 1.64 -4.71
N VAL A 56 -5.22 0.46 -4.34
CA VAL A 56 -5.66 -0.81 -4.93
C VAL A 56 -7.17 -1.01 -4.74
N GLU A 57 -7.69 -0.82 -3.52
CA GLU A 57 -9.13 -0.89 -3.26
C GLU A 57 -9.93 0.12 -4.11
N GLY A 58 -9.45 1.36 -4.20
CA GLY A 58 -10.08 2.41 -5.00
C GLY A 58 -10.16 2.04 -6.49
N PHE A 59 -9.09 1.50 -7.07
CA PHE A 59 -9.07 1.07 -8.46
C PHE A 59 -9.94 -0.17 -8.70
N ILE A 60 -9.99 -1.13 -7.78
CA ILE A 60 -10.90 -2.28 -7.90
C ILE A 60 -12.35 -1.82 -7.93
N ASN A 61 -12.75 -0.88 -7.05
CA ASN A 61 -14.10 -0.33 -7.06
C ASN A 61 -14.42 0.43 -8.37
N ASP A 62 -13.46 1.20 -8.90
CA ASP A 62 -13.64 1.88 -10.19
C ASP A 62 -13.72 0.88 -11.35
N MET A 63 -12.98 -0.24 -11.31
CA MET A 63 -13.11 -1.34 -12.27
C MET A 63 -14.48 -2.02 -12.18
N GLU A 64 -15.02 -2.24 -10.98
CA GLU A 64 -16.36 -2.79 -10.78
C GLU A 64 -17.42 -1.92 -11.48
N GLU A 65 -17.32 -0.59 -11.32
CA GLU A 65 -18.20 0.38 -11.96
C GLU A 65 -17.98 0.46 -13.48
N PHE A 66 -16.72 0.43 -13.93
CA PHE A 66 -16.36 0.56 -15.35
C PHE A 66 -16.84 -0.64 -16.19
N PHE A 67 -16.71 -1.86 -15.67
CA PHE A 67 -17.06 -3.08 -16.40
C PHE A 67 -18.52 -3.54 -16.20
N ASN A 68 -19.31 -2.83 -15.38
CA ASN A 68 -20.64 -3.28 -14.93
C ASN A 68 -20.60 -4.75 -14.47
N ALA A 69 -19.67 -5.05 -13.56
CA ALA A 69 -19.35 -6.42 -13.20
C ALA A 69 -20.59 -7.16 -12.66
N GLY A 70 -21.00 -8.24 -13.34
CA GLY A 70 -22.02 -9.15 -12.80
C GLY A 70 -21.46 -9.96 -11.62
N ASP A 71 -22.32 -10.67 -10.87
CA ASP A 71 -21.91 -11.40 -9.65
C ASP A 71 -20.67 -12.31 -9.85
N ASN A 72 -20.53 -12.97 -11.01
CA ASN A 72 -19.38 -13.82 -11.32
C ASN A 72 -18.06 -13.04 -11.51
N GLN A 73 -18.12 -11.79 -11.99
CA GLN A 73 -16.93 -10.94 -12.15
C GLN A 73 -16.47 -10.35 -10.82
N LEU A 74 -17.39 -10.16 -9.88
CA LEU A 74 -17.08 -9.68 -8.53
C LEU A 74 -16.13 -10.65 -7.78
N GLU A 75 -16.35 -11.97 -7.90
CA GLU A 75 -15.46 -12.97 -7.29
C GLU A 75 -14.05 -12.94 -7.90
N MET A 76 -13.95 -12.78 -9.22
CA MET A 76 -12.67 -12.64 -9.90
C MET A 76 -11.95 -11.34 -9.51
N LEU A 77 -12.69 -10.25 -9.33
CA LEU A 77 -12.14 -8.97 -8.87
C LEU A 77 -11.62 -9.04 -7.44
N LYS A 78 -12.28 -9.79 -6.54
CA LYS A 78 -11.75 -10.06 -5.20
C LYS A 78 -10.45 -10.86 -5.25
N THR A 79 -10.38 -11.88 -6.11
CA THR A 79 -9.14 -12.65 -6.30
C THR A 79 -8.02 -11.77 -6.87
N LEU A 80 -8.36 -10.87 -7.81
CA LEU A 80 -7.43 -9.87 -8.36
C LEU A 80 -6.97 -8.90 -7.27
N GLN A 81 -7.85 -8.46 -6.38
CA GLN A 81 -7.51 -7.58 -5.27
C GLN A 81 -6.54 -8.27 -4.28
N GLU A 82 -6.80 -9.52 -3.92
CA GLU A 82 -5.93 -10.28 -3.03
C GLU A 82 -4.53 -10.45 -3.62
N THR A 83 -4.46 -10.84 -4.90
CA THR A 83 -3.17 -10.96 -5.61
C THR A 83 -2.47 -9.63 -5.80
N ALA A 84 -3.20 -8.55 -6.08
CA ALA A 84 -2.63 -7.21 -6.17
C ALA A 84 -2.04 -6.76 -4.84
N ARG A 85 -2.66 -7.09 -3.71
CA ARG A 85 -2.05 -6.80 -2.42
C ARG A 85 -0.75 -7.58 -2.20
N PHE A 86 -0.66 -8.83 -2.64
CA PHE A 86 0.62 -9.57 -2.60
C PHE A 86 1.69 -8.95 -3.49
N GLU A 87 1.34 -8.43 -4.66
CA GLU A 87 2.30 -7.70 -5.51
C GLU A 87 2.72 -6.37 -4.87
N VAL A 88 1.81 -5.67 -4.22
CA VAL A 88 2.14 -4.48 -3.42
C VAL A 88 3.13 -4.84 -2.31
N ASP A 89 2.93 -5.95 -1.59
CA ASP A 89 3.85 -6.36 -0.53
C ASP A 89 5.28 -6.55 -1.05
N LYS A 90 5.43 -7.08 -2.27
CA LYS A 90 6.75 -7.17 -2.92
C LYS A 90 7.32 -5.81 -3.25
N MET A 91 6.49 -4.87 -3.75
CA MET A 91 6.92 -3.50 -4.03
C MET A 91 7.36 -2.77 -2.77
N MET A 92 6.66 -2.96 -1.64
CA MET A 92 7.01 -2.36 -0.35
C MET A 92 8.36 -2.85 0.20
N LEU A 93 8.87 -3.99 -0.27
CA LEU A 93 10.21 -4.50 0.05
C LEU A 93 11.32 -3.88 -0.82
N THR A 94 10.98 -2.95 -1.70
CA THR A 94 11.92 -2.24 -2.58
C THR A 94 11.92 -0.75 -2.26
N ASP A 95 12.78 0.02 -2.94
CA ASP A 95 12.78 1.48 -2.86
C ASP A 95 11.63 2.12 -3.66
N ALA A 96 10.77 1.33 -4.33
CA ALA A 96 9.67 1.85 -5.14
C ALA A 96 8.72 2.82 -4.39
N PRO A 97 8.36 2.61 -3.11
CA PRO A 97 7.55 3.57 -2.33
C PRO A 97 8.21 4.93 -2.12
N LEU A 98 9.54 5.03 -2.26
CA LEU A 98 10.28 6.28 -2.17
C LEU A 98 10.37 7.00 -3.52
N LEU A 99 10.16 6.29 -4.64
CA LEU A 99 10.35 6.78 -5.99
C LEU A 99 9.05 7.08 -6.73
N PHE A 100 7.98 6.34 -6.42
CA PHE A 100 6.72 6.40 -7.16
C PHE A 100 5.52 6.67 -6.22
N PRO A 101 4.52 7.45 -6.68
CA PRO A 101 3.33 7.69 -5.89
C PRO A 101 2.48 6.42 -5.72
N PRO A 102 1.69 6.32 -4.64
CA PRO A 102 0.93 5.11 -4.30
C PRO A 102 -0.08 4.70 -5.39
N GLY A 103 -0.62 5.66 -6.15
CA GLY A 103 -1.50 5.36 -7.28
C GLY A 103 -0.79 4.58 -8.40
N GLN A 104 0.46 4.93 -8.72
CA GLN A 104 1.24 4.21 -9.73
C GLN A 104 1.65 2.82 -9.24
N LEU A 105 2.05 2.70 -7.96
CA LEU A 105 2.36 1.40 -7.35
C LEU A 105 1.13 0.48 -7.36
N ALA A 106 -0.04 1.01 -7.02
CA ALA A 106 -1.28 0.25 -7.05
C ALA A 106 -1.65 -0.20 -8.48
N LEU A 107 -1.48 0.68 -9.47
CA LEU A 107 -1.70 0.31 -10.88
C LEU A 107 -0.70 -0.75 -11.36
N ALA A 108 0.58 -0.65 -10.99
CA ALA A 108 1.58 -1.66 -11.33
C ALA A 108 1.22 -3.01 -10.71
N ALA A 109 0.82 -3.01 -9.44
CA ALA A 109 0.41 -4.23 -8.74
C ALA A 109 -0.82 -4.88 -9.37
N LEU A 110 -1.81 -4.07 -9.78
CA LEU A 110 -2.99 -4.53 -10.51
C LEU A 110 -2.63 -5.06 -11.90
N GLY A 111 -1.74 -4.39 -12.62
CA GLY A 111 -1.24 -4.83 -13.92
C GLY A 111 -0.58 -6.22 -13.82
N ASN A 112 0.32 -6.40 -12.85
CA ASN A 112 0.99 -7.68 -12.58
C ASN A 112 0.03 -8.79 -12.19
N SER A 113 -0.94 -8.48 -11.33
CA SER A 113 -1.95 -9.46 -10.91
C SER A 113 -2.89 -9.83 -12.05
N ASN A 114 -3.24 -8.87 -12.90
CA ASN A 114 -4.07 -9.11 -14.06
C ASN A 114 -3.30 -9.88 -15.16
N ALA A 115 -1.98 -9.76 -15.25
CA ALA A 115 -1.17 -10.59 -16.14
C ALA A 115 -1.27 -12.10 -15.77
N LEU A 116 -1.44 -12.41 -14.48
CA LEU A 116 -1.61 -13.77 -13.98
C LEU A 116 -3.03 -14.31 -14.21
N HIS A 117 -4.05 -13.53 -13.88
CA HIS A 117 -5.45 -14.00 -13.92
C HIS A 117 -6.18 -13.71 -15.23
N ARG A 118 -5.74 -12.69 -15.99
CA ARG A 118 -6.37 -12.19 -17.23
C ARG A 118 -7.86 -11.94 -17.09
N VAL A 119 -8.26 -11.30 -15.98
CA VAL A 119 -9.66 -11.00 -15.68
C VAL A 119 -10.18 -9.88 -16.56
N ILE A 120 -9.33 -8.87 -16.81
CA ILE A 120 -9.73 -7.60 -17.40
C ILE A 120 -8.80 -7.23 -18.57
N ASP A 121 -9.35 -6.52 -19.56
CA ASP A 121 -8.54 -5.80 -20.54
C ASP A 121 -7.97 -4.51 -19.91
N PHE A 122 -6.79 -4.65 -19.30
CA PHE A 122 -6.15 -3.59 -18.53
C PHE A 122 -5.76 -2.38 -19.41
N ASP A 123 -5.40 -2.59 -20.68
CA ASP A 123 -5.07 -1.49 -21.60
C ASP A 123 -6.30 -0.63 -21.88
N SER A 124 -7.45 -1.26 -22.12
CA SER A 124 -8.73 -0.56 -22.28
C SER A 124 -9.13 0.20 -21.02
N TYR A 125 -8.90 -0.37 -19.84
CA TYR A 125 -9.15 0.31 -18.56
C TYR A 125 -8.27 1.54 -18.38
N LEU A 126 -6.95 1.43 -18.61
CA LEU A 126 -6.02 2.56 -18.52
C LEU A 126 -6.42 3.68 -19.49
N ARG A 127 -6.76 3.36 -20.73
CA ARG A 127 -7.28 4.34 -21.70
C ARG A 127 -8.56 5.01 -21.20
N GLY A 128 -9.43 4.26 -20.52
CA GLY A 128 -10.63 4.77 -19.87
C GLY A 128 -10.32 5.81 -18.79
N ILE A 129 -9.32 5.54 -17.93
CA ILE A 129 -8.86 6.49 -16.90
C ILE A 129 -8.34 7.78 -17.56
N PHE A 130 -7.43 7.67 -18.53
CA PHE A 130 -6.86 8.84 -19.23
C PHE A 130 -7.89 9.64 -20.01
N SER A 131 -8.97 9.02 -20.49
CA SER A 131 -10.04 9.75 -21.17
C SER A 131 -10.88 10.58 -20.18
N ARG A 132 -10.91 10.20 -18.90
CA ARG A 132 -11.63 10.90 -17.83
C ARG A 132 -10.78 12.01 -17.21
N GLU A 133 -9.50 11.75 -16.99
CA GLU A 133 -8.54 12.77 -16.57
C GLU A 133 -8.12 13.62 -17.77
N ASN A 134 -8.59 14.85 -17.86
CA ASN A 134 -8.05 15.88 -18.78
C ASN A 134 -6.63 16.30 -18.37
N SER A 135 -5.72 15.34 -18.12
CA SER A 135 -4.38 15.59 -17.63
C SER A 135 -3.39 15.79 -18.78
N MET A 136 -2.31 16.53 -18.51
CA MET A 136 -1.23 16.77 -19.48
C MET A 136 -0.28 15.56 -19.64
N HIS A 137 -0.44 14.53 -18.81
CA HIS A 137 0.47 13.39 -18.78
C HIS A 137 0.13 12.40 -19.88
N THR A 138 1.16 12.02 -20.63
CA THR A 138 0.98 11.11 -21.77
C THR A 138 0.91 9.68 -21.24
N MET A 139 0.00 8.86 -21.78
CA MET A 139 -0.11 7.43 -21.45
C MET A 139 1.24 6.70 -21.52
N SER A 140 2.18 7.17 -22.36
CA SER A 140 3.55 6.65 -22.44
C SER A 140 4.35 6.87 -21.15
N GLU A 141 4.23 8.03 -20.50
CA GLU A 141 4.95 8.34 -19.25
C GLU A 141 4.50 7.41 -18.11
N LEU A 142 3.18 7.14 -18.04
CA LEU A 142 2.67 6.18 -17.07
C LEU A 142 3.16 4.77 -17.39
N SER A 143 3.10 4.34 -18.65
CA SER A 143 3.61 3.03 -19.07
C SER A 143 5.08 2.87 -18.70
N GLU A 144 5.92 3.87 -18.99
CA GLU A 144 7.34 3.88 -18.61
C GLU A 144 7.53 3.81 -17.09
N SER A 145 6.68 4.48 -16.31
CA SER A 145 6.71 4.43 -14.85
C SER A 145 6.33 3.05 -14.32
N LEU A 146 5.30 2.41 -14.89
CA LEU A 146 4.88 1.05 -14.54
C LEU A 146 5.97 0.03 -14.88
N ASP A 147 6.53 0.12 -16.09
CA ASP A 147 7.65 -0.73 -16.52
C ASP A 147 8.88 -0.56 -15.62
N ALA A 148 9.15 0.68 -15.18
CA ALA A 148 10.21 0.95 -14.22
C ALA A 148 9.94 0.27 -12.87
N ILE A 149 8.72 0.39 -12.32
CA ILE A 149 8.33 -0.28 -11.06
C ILE A 149 8.54 -1.80 -11.19
N ASP A 150 8.08 -2.41 -12.29
CA ASP A 150 8.21 -3.85 -12.51
C ASP A 150 9.68 -4.28 -12.56
N SER A 151 10.54 -3.47 -13.17
CA SER A 151 11.99 -3.74 -13.19
C SER A 151 12.61 -3.77 -11.78
N TRP A 152 12.15 -2.92 -10.86
CA TRP A 152 12.63 -2.90 -9.47
C TRP A 152 12.17 -4.13 -8.68
N VAL A 153 10.92 -4.55 -8.88
CA VAL A 153 10.35 -5.73 -8.19
C VAL A 153 11.04 -7.03 -8.62
N ILE A 154 11.43 -7.14 -9.90
CA ILE A 154 12.16 -8.31 -10.40
C ILE A 154 13.55 -8.40 -9.75
N VAL A 155 14.24 -7.28 -9.57
CA VAL A 155 15.60 -7.26 -8.99
C VAL A 155 15.56 -7.61 -7.50
N SER A 156 14.55 -7.15 -6.76
CA SER A 156 14.48 -7.35 -5.30
C SER A 156 14.27 -8.81 -4.90
N HIS A 157 13.57 -9.62 -5.71
CA HIS A 157 13.37 -11.06 -5.47
C HIS A 157 14.68 -11.84 -5.28
N SER A 158 15.82 -11.31 -5.76
CA SER A 158 17.13 -11.94 -5.62
C SER A 158 17.95 -11.48 -4.40
N ASN A 159 17.55 -10.39 -3.71
CA ASN A 159 18.35 -9.75 -2.65
C ASN A 159 17.61 -9.53 -1.33
N VAL A 160 16.45 -10.18 -1.10
CA VAL A 160 15.69 -9.94 0.14
C VAL A 160 16.46 -10.44 1.37
N CYS A 161 16.93 -9.50 2.19
CA CYS A 161 17.36 -9.79 3.55
C CYS A 161 16.13 -10.10 4.42
N PRO A 162 16.14 -11.17 5.23
CA PRO A 162 14.97 -11.57 6.04
C PRO A 162 14.57 -10.53 7.10
N LEU A 163 15.46 -9.59 7.45
CA LEU A 163 15.18 -8.51 8.42
C LEU A 163 14.30 -7.39 7.84
N THR A 164 14.50 -7.01 6.57
CA THR A 164 13.63 -6.04 5.85
C THR A 164 12.23 -6.60 5.62
N GLU A 165 12.14 -7.92 5.40
CA GLU A 165 10.87 -8.62 5.21
C GLU A 165 9.99 -8.57 6.47
N GLN A 166 10.57 -8.70 7.66
CA GLN A 166 9.83 -8.57 8.92
C GLN A 166 9.37 -7.14 9.18
N MET A 167 10.18 -6.13 8.87
CA MET A 167 9.79 -4.72 9.05
C MET A 167 8.61 -4.33 8.17
N CYS A 168 8.69 -4.64 6.87
CA CYS A 168 7.58 -4.40 5.96
C CYS A 168 6.38 -5.24 6.37
N LYS A 169 6.51 -6.56 6.63
CA LYS A 169 5.38 -7.37 7.11
C LYS A 169 4.75 -6.82 8.39
N PHE A 170 5.51 -6.17 9.28
CA PHE A 170 4.92 -5.53 10.47
C PHE A 170 4.18 -4.25 10.12
N GLN A 171 4.74 -3.39 9.27
CA GLN A 171 4.10 -2.16 8.80
C GLN A 171 2.86 -2.45 7.94
N ILE A 172 2.95 -3.48 7.10
CA ILE A 172 1.87 -4.04 6.28
C ILE A 172 0.81 -4.68 7.17
N ASN A 173 1.16 -5.49 8.17
CA ASN A 173 0.18 -6.03 9.12
C ASN A 173 -0.49 -4.92 9.93
N ILE A 174 0.24 -3.88 10.36
CA ILE A 174 -0.36 -2.71 11.01
C ILE A 174 -1.36 -2.06 10.04
N LEU A 175 -0.98 -1.77 8.80
CA LEU A 175 -1.86 -1.18 7.78
C LEU A 175 -3.06 -2.07 7.40
N TYR A 176 -2.89 -3.39 7.35
CA TYR A 176 -3.96 -4.36 7.07
C TYR A 176 -4.93 -4.51 8.24
N TRP A 177 -4.42 -4.57 9.48
CA TRP A 177 -5.24 -4.52 10.67
C TRP A 177 -6.02 -3.21 10.72
N LEU A 178 -5.40 -2.09 10.35
CA LEU A 178 -6.05 -0.79 10.22
C LEU A 178 -7.10 -0.74 9.11
N GLY A 179 -6.89 -1.40 7.96
CA GLY A 179 -7.92 -1.51 6.91
C GLY A 179 -9.16 -2.30 7.36
N THR A 180 -8.99 -3.25 8.28
CA THR A 180 -10.10 -4.05 8.83
C THR A 180 -10.83 -3.31 9.96
N VAL A 181 -10.12 -2.48 10.75
CA VAL A 181 -10.70 -1.66 11.83
C VAL A 181 -11.24 -0.30 11.31
N GLY A 182 -10.70 0.20 10.21
CA GLY A 182 -11.08 1.46 9.55
C GLY A 182 -12.48 1.47 8.94
N TYR A 183 -13.13 0.30 8.78
CA TYR A 183 -14.56 0.22 8.49
C TYR A 183 -15.45 0.81 9.59
N PHE A 184 -14.89 1.13 10.78
CA PHE A 184 -15.62 1.80 11.85
C PHE A 184 -15.40 3.31 11.96
N CYS A 185 -14.50 3.93 11.18
CA CYS A 185 -14.17 5.36 11.35
C CYS A 185 -14.44 6.26 10.12
N PHE A 186 -14.99 5.72 9.02
CA PHE A 186 -15.40 6.51 7.83
C PHE A 186 -16.91 6.52 7.58
N THR A 187 -17.71 6.61 8.64
CA THR A 187 -19.15 6.93 8.59
C THR A 187 -19.49 8.19 9.39
N TRP A 188 -18.66 9.25 9.31
CA TRP A 188 -18.99 10.54 9.91
C TRP A 188 -18.55 11.74 9.05
N THR A 189 -18.93 11.76 7.76
CA THR A 189 -19.00 13.01 6.98
C THR A 189 -20.14 12.98 5.95
N THR A 190 -21.36 12.76 6.44
CA THR A 190 -22.59 13.27 5.80
C THR A 190 -23.57 13.73 6.86
N VAL A 191 -23.19 14.79 7.59
CA VAL A 191 -24.17 15.73 8.15
C VAL A 191 -24.16 16.93 7.19
N ARG A 192 -25.07 16.88 6.21
CA ARG A 192 -25.58 18.09 5.54
C ARG A 192 -26.53 18.80 6.53
N PRO A 193 -26.68 20.13 6.42
CA PRO A 193 -27.00 21.06 7.52
C PRO A 193 -28.30 20.77 8.25
#